data_AF-W6YKK1-F1
#
_entry.id   AF-W6YKK1-F1
#
_cell.length_a   1.000
_cell.length_b   1.000
_cell.length_c   1.000
_cell.angle_alpha   90.00
_cell.angle_beta   90.00
_cell.angle_gamma   90.00
#
_symmetry.space_group_name_H-M   'P 1'
#
loop_
_entity.id
_entity.type
_entity.pdbx_description
1 polymer ?
#
loop_
_entity_poly.entity_id
_entity_poly.type
_entity_poly.pdbx_seq_one_letter_code
_entity_poly.pdbx_strand_id
1 'polypeptide(L)'
;STLIPIAIPLGFGAQLRVLQQIQTDQTTRISSLERENLSLKSLISTLTSRVEALEAHNASLAARRRELVAQLSSLRTLNQEADNAFQMRSADIQQEDLEGMLAVHSVMVATAVNQHQRALAQLRIGMQGGAVVYGQQGGVRYAYPPAYSDLGYCFQHNMPYCCQICGK
;
A
#
# COMPACT_ATOMS: atom_id res chain seq x y z
N SER A 1 44.73 21.36 28.77
CA SER A 1 45.18 22.74 29.02
C SER A 1 43.96 23.59 29.28
N THR A 2 43.70 23.87 30.55
CA THR A 2 42.51 24.54 31.09
C THR A 2 42.73 26.06 31.04
N LEU A 3 42.11 26.73 30.08
CA LEU A 3 42.04 28.20 30.06
C LEU A 3 41.01 28.63 31.11
N ILE A 4 41.50 28.99 32.28
CA ILE A 4 40.75 29.73 33.30
C ILE A 4 40.42 31.09 32.67
N PRO A 5 39.14 31.45 32.46
CA PRO A 5 38.81 32.78 32.01
C PRO A 5 39.16 33.73 33.15
N ILE A 6 40.08 34.65 32.88
CA ILE A 6 40.43 35.76 33.77
C ILE A 6 39.15 36.55 34.01
N ALA A 7 38.53 36.33 35.17
CA ALA A 7 37.37 37.08 35.62
C ALA A 7 37.84 38.47 36.06
N ILE A 8 37.85 39.41 35.13
CA ILE A 8 37.93 40.83 35.46
C ILE A 8 36.69 41.15 36.32
N PRO A 9 36.83 41.73 37.53
CA PRO A 9 35.69 42.06 38.37
C PRO A 9 34.87 43.15 37.68
N LEU A 10 33.88 42.71 36.92
CA LEU A 10 32.83 43.57 36.39
C LEU A 10 32.14 44.25 37.58
N GLY A 11 32.04 45.58 37.56
CA GLY A 11 31.22 46.28 38.55
C GLY A 11 29.79 45.75 38.54
N PHE A 12 29.09 45.83 39.67
CA PHE A 12 27.74 45.26 39.86
C PHE A 12 26.76 45.57 38.70
N GLY A 13 26.79 46.79 38.16
CA GLY A 13 25.95 47.19 37.02
C GLY A 13 26.31 46.51 35.68
N ALA A 14 27.54 46.03 35.50
CA ALA A 14 27.91 45.23 34.33
C ALA A 14 27.50 43.76 34.51
N GLN A 15 27.60 43.22 35.72
CA GLN A 15 27.09 41.87 36.03
C GLN A 15 25.58 41.78 35.83
N LEU A 16 24.81 42.80 36.27
CA LEU A 16 23.37 42.89 36.04
C LEU A 16 23.00 42.90 34.55
N ARG A 17 23.75 43.64 33.71
CA ARG A 17 23.53 43.67 32.26
C ARG A 17 23.78 42.32 31.60
N VAL A 18 24.83 41.62 32.01
CA VAL A 18 25.12 40.27 31.51
C VAL A 18 24.00 39.29 31.90
N LEU A 19 23.53 39.34 33.14
CA LEU A 19 22.41 38.51 33.59
C LEU A 19 21.11 38.81 32.82
N GLN A 20 20.82 40.09 32.58
CA GLN A 20 19.66 40.49 31.79
C GLN A 20 19.75 39.99 30.35
N GLN A 21 20.93 40.07 29.73
CA GLN A 21 21.15 39.54 28.38
C GLN A 21 21.00 38.01 28.32
N ILE A 22 21.56 37.29 29.30
CA ILE A 22 21.38 35.83 29.41
C ILE A 22 19.89 35.50 29.58
N GLN A 23 19.17 36.26 30.40
CA GLN A 23 17.73 36.06 30.60
C GLN A 23 16.94 36.28 29.31
N THR A 24 17.26 37.31 28.53
CA THR A 24 16.60 37.55 27.24
C THR A 24 16.92 36.44 26.23
N ASP A 25 18.18 36.00 26.18
CA ASP A 25 18.61 34.94 25.26
C ASP A 25 17.97 33.59 25.63
N GLN A 26 17.86 33.29 26.93
CA GLN A 26 17.15 32.10 27.41
C GLN A 26 15.66 32.16 27.09
N THR A 27 15.02 33.31 27.30
CA THR A 27 13.59 33.50 27.01
C THR A 27 13.29 33.27 25.52
N THR A 28 14.10 33.87 24.64
CA THR A 28 13.92 33.70 23.19
C THR A 28 14.13 32.25 22.74
N ARG A 29 15.14 31.57 23.30
CA ARG A 29 15.39 30.15 23.04
C ARG A 29 14.22 29.27 23.51
N ILE A 30 13.70 29.51 24.71
CA ILE A 30 12.55 28.77 25.27
C ILE A 30 11.33 28.96 24.36
N SER A 31 10.99 30.20 24.00
CA SER A 31 9.85 30.47 23.12
C SER A 31 10.02 29.87 21.70
N SER A 32 11.26 29.72 21.22
CA SER A 32 11.52 29.00 19.96
C SER A 32 11.26 27.50 20.11
N LEU A 33 11.79 26.90 21.18
CA LEU A 33 11.63 25.47 21.45
C LEU A 33 10.17 25.11 21.72
N GLU A 34 9.41 25.97 22.40
CA GLU A 34 7.97 25.77 22.63
C GLU A 34 7.18 25.73 21.32
N ARG A 35 7.48 26.65 20.39
CA ARG A 35 6.85 26.67 19.06
C ARG A 35 7.20 25.42 18.26
N GLU A 36 8.46 25.00 18.27
CA GLU A 36 8.88 23.77 17.59
C GLU A 36 8.21 22.54 18.20
N ASN A 37 8.10 22.47 19.53
CA ASN A 37 7.44 21.37 20.23
C ASN A 37 5.94 21.29 19.87
N LEU A 38 5.25 22.43 19.79
CA LEU A 38 3.87 22.49 19.33
C LEU A 38 3.72 22.02 17.87
N SER A 39 4.63 22.45 17.00
CA SER A 39 4.66 21.98 15.61
C SER A 39 4.86 20.47 15.52
N LEU A 40 5.84 19.92 16.26
CA LEU A 40 6.10 18.48 16.29
C LEU A 40 4.90 17.69 16.82
N LYS A 41 4.22 18.18 17.87
CA LYS A 41 2.99 17.56 18.38
C LYS A 41 1.88 17.50 17.33
N SER A 42 1.68 18.59 16.58
CA SER A 42 0.68 18.61 15.50
C SER A 42 1.03 17.63 14.37
N LEU A 43 2.31 17.53 14.00
CA LEU A 43 2.79 16.61 12.98
C LEU A 43 2.61 15.16 13.42
N ILE A 44 2.96 14.84 14.66
CA ILE A 44 2.76 13.51 15.25
C ILE A 44 1.28 13.13 15.20
N SER A 45 0.39 14.01 15.67
CA SER A 45 -1.05 13.75 15.62
C SER A 45 -1.55 13.49 14.19
N THR A 46 -1.08 14.27 13.22
CA THR A 46 -1.44 14.09 11.81
C THR A 46 -0.95 12.75 11.28
N LEU A 47 0.31 12.39 11.54
CA LEU A 47 0.89 11.13 11.08
C LEU A 47 0.20 9.92 11.73
N THR A 48 -0.11 9.99 13.03
CA THR A 48 -0.86 8.93 13.72
C THR A 48 -2.20 8.68 13.05
N SER A 49 -2.99 9.74 12.79
CA SER A 49 -4.29 9.60 12.11
C SER A 49 -4.17 8.98 10.71
N ARG A 50 -3.09 9.31 9.98
CA ARG A 50 -2.83 8.75 8.66
C ARG A 50 -2.43 7.28 8.73
N VAL A 51 -1.66 6.88 9.73
CA VAL A 51 -1.32 5.47 9.98
C VAL A 51 -2.57 4.66 10.27
N GLU A 52 -3.43 5.14 11.19
CA GLU A 52 -4.70 4.48 11.52
C GLU A 52 -5.60 4.29 10.28
N ALA A 53 -5.70 5.33 9.44
CA ALA A 53 -6.48 5.24 8.19
C ALA A 53 -5.92 4.20 7.21
N LEU A 54 -4.59 4.13 7.08
CA LEU A 54 -3.92 3.15 6.22
C LEU A 54 -4.10 1.72 6.76
N GLU A 55 -4.01 1.54 8.07
CA GLU A 55 -4.24 0.24 8.72
C GLU A 55 -5.69 -0.23 8.52
N ALA A 56 -6.67 0.65 8.69
CA ALA A 56 -8.08 0.34 8.43
C ALA A 56 -8.32 -0.04 6.95
N HIS A 57 -7.70 0.69 6.01
CA HIS A 57 -7.79 0.38 4.59
C HIS A 57 -7.15 -0.98 4.26
N ASN A 58 -5.98 -1.28 4.83
CA ASN A 58 -5.32 -2.58 4.66
C ASN A 58 -6.16 -3.74 5.22
N ALA A 59 -6.80 -3.54 6.37
CA ALA A 59 -7.72 -4.53 6.93
C ALA A 59 -8.91 -4.80 5.98
N SER A 60 -9.46 -3.75 5.37
CA SER A 60 -10.54 -3.86 4.37
C SER A 60 -10.08 -4.63 3.12
N LEU A 61 -8.91 -4.29 2.56
CA LEU A 61 -8.35 -5.02 1.42
C LEU A 61 -8.09 -6.50 1.74
N ALA A 62 -7.57 -6.80 2.94
CA ALA A 62 -7.35 -8.17 3.38
C ALA A 62 -8.67 -8.95 3.54
N ALA A 63 -9.72 -8.32 4.05
CA ALA A 63 -11.06 -8.91 4.10
C ALA A 63 -11.59 -9.18 2.68
N ARG A 64 -11.47 -8.21 1.78
CA ARG A 64 -11.91 -8.36 0.38
C ARG A 64 -11.16 -9.48 -0.34
N ARG A 65 -9.85 -9.61 -0.12
CA ARG A 65 -9.05 -10.71 -0.68
C ARG A 65 -9.55 -12.07 -0.19
N ARG A 66 -9.84 -12.22 1.11
CA ARG A 66 -10.40 -13.47 1.67
C ARG A 66 -11.74 -13.81 1.05
N GLU A 67 -12.62 -12.82 0.88
CA GLU A 67 -13.92 -13.01 0.23
C GLU A 67 -13.78 -13.48 -1.22
N LEU A 68 -12.91 -12.83 -2.01
CA LEU A 68 -12.66 -13.23 -3.41
C LEU A 68 -12.07 -14.64 -3.52
N VAL A 69 -11.16 -15.01 -2.61
CA VAL A 69 -10.62 -16.38 -2.57
C VAL A 69 -11.71 -17.40 -2.24
N ALA A 70 -12.61 -17.09 -1.31
CA ALA A 70 -13.74 -17.95 -0.99
C ALA A 70 -14.68 -18.11 -2.21
N GLN A 71 -15.03 -17.01 -2.89
CA GLN A 71 -15.86 -17.03 -4.10
C GLN A 71 -15.21 -17.86 -5.21
N LEU A 72 -13.90 -17.73 -5.43
CA LEU A 72 -13.18 -18.52 -6.42
C LEU A 72 -13.18 -20.02 -6.07
N SER A 73 -13.02 -20.35 -4.79
CA SER A 73 -13.13 -21.74 -4.32
C SER A 73 -14.52 -22.31 -4.60
N SER A 74 -15.59 -21.54 -4.32
CA SER A 74 -16.97 -21.96 -4.60
C SER A 74 -17.22 -22.17 -6.10
N LEU A 75 -16.72 -21.26 -6.96
CA LEU A 75 -16.83 -21.41 -8.42
C LEU A 75 -16.12 -22.66 -8.92
N ARG A 76 -14.95 -23.00 -8.36
CA ARG A 76 -14.23 -24.22 -8.71
C ARG A 76 -15.05 -25.48 -8.37
N THR A 77 -15.67 -25.50 -7.20
CA THR A 77 -16.55 -26.61 -6.79
C THR A 77 -17.75 -26.73 -7.72
N LEU A 78 -18.43 -25.61 -8.02
CA LEU A 78 -19.58 -25.60 -8.93
C LEU A 78 -19.21 -26.07 -10.35
N ASN A 79 -18.05 -25.67 -10.87
CA ASN A 79 -17.57 -26.17 -12.17
C ASN A 79 -17.31 -27.67 -12.13
N GLN A 80 -16.70 -28.19 -11.07
CA GLN A 80 -16.48 -29.63 -10.94
C GLN A 80 -17.79 -30.41 -10.84
N GLU A 81 -18.79 -29.88 -10.11
CA GLU A 81 -20.13 -30.47 -10.05
C GLU A 81 -20.83 -30.44 -11.43
N ALA A 82 -20.69 -29.36 -12.18
CA ALA A 82 -21.20 -29.25 -13.55
C ALA A 82 -20.53 -30.25 -14.50
N ASP A 83 -19.21 -30.40 -14.42
CA ASP A 83 -18.45 -31.38 -15.22
C ASP A 83 -18.88 -32.81 -14.90
N ASN A 84 -19.03 -33.15 -13.61
CA ASN A 84 -19.50 -34.45 -13.18
C ASN A 84 -20.94 -34.72 -13.68
N ALA A 85 -21.83 -33.73 -13.58
CA ALA A 85 -23.20 -33.84 -14.05
C ALA A 85 -23.27 -33.98 -15.58
N PHE A 86 -22.41 -33.27 -16.31
CA PHE A 86 -22.29 -33.41 -17.76
C PHE A 86 -21.81 -34.81 -18.15
N GLN A 87 -20.76 -35.32 -17.50
CA GLN A 87 -20.24 -36.67 -17.76
C GLN A 87 -21.32 -37.74 -17.54
N MET A 88 -22.03 -37.68 -16.40
CA MET A 88 -23.12 -38.61 -16.10
C MET A 88 -24.21 -38.57 -17.18
N ARG A 89 -24.64 -37.37 -17.60
CA ARG A 89 -25.68 -37.24 -18.64
C ARG A 89 -25.20 -37.65 -20.02
N SER A 90 -23.94 -37.38 -20.35
CA SER A 90 -23.37 -37.72 -21.66
C SER A 90 -23.36 -39.23 -21.93
N ALA A 91 -23.33 -40.05 -20.87
CA ALA A 91 -23.42 -41.50 -20.99
C ALA A 91 -24.82 -41.99 -21.43
N ASP A 92 -25.87 -41.22 -21.12
CA ASP A 92 -27.27 -41.58 -21.39
C ASP A 92 -27.83 -40.91 -22.66
N ILE A 93 -27.02 -40.12 -23.37
CA ILE A 93 -27.46 -39.26 -24.46
C ILE A 93 -27.27 -39.94 -25.82
N GLN A 94 -28.35 -39.95 -26.63
CA GLN A 94 -28.27 -40.42 -28.01
C GLN A 94 -27.41 -39.46 -28.85
N GLN A 95 -26.77 -39.99 -29.90
CA GLN A 95 -25.75 -39.27 -30.68
C GLN A 95 -26.26 -37.93 -31.27
N GLU A 96 -27.56 -37.82 -31.52
CA GLU A 96 -28.24 -36.66 -32.09
C GLU A 96 -28.43 -35.52 -31.06
N ASP A 97 -28.62 -35.88 -29.79
CA ASP A 97 -28.80 -34.93 -28.68
C ASP A 97 -27.45 -34.40 -28.13
N LEU A 98 -26.34 -35.09 -28.42
CA LEU A 98 -25.00 -34.73 -27.98
C LEU A 98 -24.49 -33.42 -28.64
N GLU A 99 -24.75 -33.24 -29.94
CA GLU A 99 -24.38 -32.00 -30.66
C GLU A 99 -25.09 -30.78 -30.07
N GLY A 100 -26.38 -30.92 -29.73
CA GLY A 100 -27.16 -29.86 -29.09
C GLY A 100 -26.59 -29.46 -27.72
N MET A 101 -26.23 -30.44 -26.89
CA MET A 101 -25.59 -30.17 -25.60
C MET A 101 -24.22 -29.50 -25.75
N LEU A 102 -23.38 -29.96 -26.68
CA LEU A 102 -22.06 -29.36 -26.92
C LEU A 102 -22.18 -27.92 -27.41
N ALA A 103 -23.17 -27.62 -28.25
CA ALA A 103 -23.47 -26.26 -28.69
C ALA A 103 -23.83 -25.35 -27.49
N VAL A 104 -24.75 -25.79 -26.61
CA VAL A 104 -25.13 -25.02 -25.42
C VAL A 104 -23.95 -24.82 -24.47
N HIS A 105 -23.16 -25.87 -24.23
CA HIS A 105 -21.96 -25.79 -23.41
C HIS A 105 -20.94 -24.79 -23.96
N SER A 106 -20.69 -24.82 -25.28
CA SER A 106 -19.77 -23.87 -25.93
C SER A 106 -20.22 -22.40 -25.76
N VAL A 107 -21.52 -22.14 -25.86
CA VAL A 107 -22.10 -20.80 -25.67
C VAL A 107 -21.97 -20.35 -24.21
N MET A 108 -22.20 -21.25 -23.25
CA MET A 108 -22.00 -20.95 -21.83
C MET A 108 -20.54 -20.59 -21.51
N VAL A 109 -19.57 -21.36 -22.02
CA VAL A 109 -18.15 -21.06 -21.83
C VAL A 109 -17.80 -19.72 -22.48
N ALA A 110 -18.24 -19.46 -23.71
CA ALA A 110 -17.97 -18.22 -24.41
C ALA A 110 -18.55 -16.99 -23.70
N THR A 111 -19.77 -17.09 -23.14
CA THR A 111 -20.37 -16.00 -22.36
C THR A 111 -19.63 -15.75 -21.06
N ALA A 112 -19.26 -16.81 -20.33
CA ALA A 112 -18.47 -16.70 -19.11
C ALA A 112 -17.11 -16.04 -19.35
N VAL A 113 -16.40 -16.43 -20.41
CA VAL A 113 -15.10 -15.84 -20.79
C VAL A 113 -15.25 -14.37 -21.17
N ASN A 114 -16.27 -14.02 -21.98
CA ASN A 114 -16.54 -12.63 -22.35
C ASN A 114 -16.82 -11.74 -21.12
N GLN A 115 -17.59 -12.25 -20.15
CA GLN A 115 -17.86 -11.52 -18.91
C GLN A 115 -16.57 -11.27 -18.11
N HIS A 116 -15.70 -12.27 -17.99
CA HIS A 116 -14.41 -12.13 -17.31
C HIS A 116 -13.50 -11.11 -18.03
N GLN A 117 -13.43 -11.14 -19.36
CA GLN A 117 -12.64 -10.19 -20.13
C GLN A 117 -13.13 -8.74 -19.93
N ARG A 118 -14.45 -8.52 -19.87
CA ARG A 118 -15.02 -7.20 -19.56
C ARG A 118 -14.70 -6.74 -18.15
N ALA A 119 -14.81 -7.63 -17.16
CA ALA A 119 -14.46 -7.32 -15.77
C ALA A 119 -12.96 -6.96 -15.62
N LEU A 120 -12.07 -7.70 -16.29
CA LEU A 120 -10.63 -7.40 -16.32
C LEU A 120 -10.32 -6.07 -17.02
N ALA A 121 -11.03 -5.75 -18.10
CA ALA A 121 -10.89 -4.46 -18.78
C ALA A 121 -11.29 -3.29 -17.85
N GLN A 122 -12.37 -3.44 -17.08
CA GLN A 122 -12.79 -2.44 -16.09
C GLN A 122 -11.74 -2.25 -14.97
N LEU A 123 -11.13 -3.33 -14.48
CA LEU A 123 -10.05 -3.25 -13.49
C LEU A 123 -8.80 -2.55 -14.04
N ARG A 124 -8.43 -2.77 -15.32
CA ARG A 124 -7.31 -2.03 -15.96
C ARG A 124 -7.58 -0.54 -16.04
N ILE A 125 -8.81 -0.15 -16.38
CA ILE A 125 -9.20 1.27 -16.45
C ILE A 125 -9.14 1.89 -15.04
N GLY A 126 -9.55 1.16 -14.00
CA GLY A 126 -9.43 1.59 -12.60
C GLY A 126 -7.97 1.75 -12.13
N MET A 127 -7.04 0.90 -12.57
CA MET A 127 -5.61 1.06 -12.26
C MET A 127 -4.93 2.20 -13.04
N GLN A 128 -5.41 2.55 -14.23
CA GLN A 128 -4.91 3.72 -14.98
C GLN A 128 -5.50 5.05 -14.50
N GLY A 129 -6.71 5.05 -13.91
CA GLY A 129 -7.33 6.23 -13.30
C GLY A 129 -6.88 6.52 -11.86
N GLY A 130 -6.15 5.59 -11.23
CA GLY A 130 -5.62 5.69 -9.86
C GLY A 130 -4.22 6.32 -9.78
N ALA A 131 -3.73 6.96 -10.84
CA ALA A 131 -2.60 7.88 -10.76
C ALA A 131 -3.05 9.17 -10.04
N VAL A 132 -3.37 9.04 -8.76
CA VAL A 132 -3.37 10.18 -7.85
C VAL A 132 -1.96 10.72 -7.91
N VAL A 133 -1.84 11.91 -8.50
CA VAL A 133 -0.71 12.81 -8.43
C VAL A 133 -0.37 12.98 -6.95
N TYR A 134 0.44 12.07 -6.40
CA TYR A 134 1.07 12.29 -5.13
C TYR A 134 2.11 13.38 -5.39
N GLY A 135 1.79 14.56 -4.84
CA GLY A 135 2.64 15.72 -4.84
C GLY A 135 4.08 15.33 -4.56
N GLN A 136 4.90 15.66 -5.55
CA GLN A 136 6.32 15.89 -5.48
C GLN A 136 6.70 16.53 -4.13
N GLN A 137 7.25 15.75 -3.20
CA GLN A 137 8.09 16.26 -2.11
C GLN A 137 8.89 15.11 -1.46
N GLY A 138 10.20 15.11 -1.76
CA GLY A 138 11.28 14.52 -0.96
C GLY A 138 11.05 13.14 -0.36
N GLY A 139 11.29 12.07 -1.12
CA GLY A 139 11.29 10.69 -0.61
C GLY A 139 12.56 9.96 -1.02
N VAL A 140 13.30 9.49 -0.02
CA VAL A 140 14.48 8.62 -0.17
C VAL A 140 14.17 7.50 -1.16
N ARG A 141 14.86 7.50 -2.31
CA ARG A 141 14.73 6.45 -3.32
C ARG A 141 15.29 5.16 -2.73
N TYR A 142 14.42 4.28 -2.24
CA TYR A 142 14.78 2.88 -2.08
C TYR A 142 15.12 2.35 -3.47
N ALA A 143 16.41 2.15 -3.73
CA ALA A 143 16.88 1.54 -4.97
C ALA A 143 16.45 0.07 -4.97
N TYR A 144 15.32 -0.22 -5.61
CA TYR A 144 14.97 -1.60 -5.92
C TYR A 144 16.08 -2.22 -6.79
N PRO A 145 16.38 -3.52 -6.62
CA PRO A 145 17.30 -4.20 -7.52
C PRO A 145 16.82 -4.05 -8.98
N PRO A 146 17.72 -3.97 -9.98
CA PRO A 146 17.36 -3.65 -11.37
C PRO A 146 16.28 -4.54 -12.00
N ALA A 147 16.09 -5.75 -11.47
CA ALA A 147 15.09 -6.71 -11.94
C ALA A 147 13.66 -6.42 -11.46
N TYR A 148 13.44 -5.37 -10.67
CA TYR A 148 12.15 -5.03 -10.07
C TYR A 148 11.62 -3.67 -10.53
N SER A 149 10.30 -3.59 -10.70
CA SER A 149 9.58 -2.32 -10.87
C SER A 149 9.51 -1.55 -9.55
N ASP A 150 9.23 -0.25 -9.62
CA ASP A 150 8.92 0.61 -8.46
C ASP A 150 7.72 0.12 -7.63
N LEU A 151 6.84 -0.72 -8.21
CA LEU A 151 5.71 -1.35 -7.55
C LEU A 151 6.06 -2.70 -6.87
N GLY A 152 7.34 -3.07 -6.80
CA GLY A 152 7.77 -4.34 -6.24
C GLY A 152 7.35 -5.55 -7.09
N TYR A 153 7.50 -5.48 -8.41
CA TYR A 153 7.22 -6.58 -9.33
C TYR A 153 8.49 -7.04 -10.04
N CYS A 154 8.79 -8.33 -10.02
CA CYS A 154 9.97 -8.88 -10.71
C CYS A 154 9.64 -9.11 -12.19
N PHE A 155 10.27 -8.36 -13.09
CA PHE A 155 10.08 -8.52 -14.54
C PHE A 155 10.61 -9.85 -15.06
N GLN A 156 11.62 -10.41 -14.40
CA GLN A 156 12.29 -11.64 -14.84
C GLN A 156 11.47 -12.90 -14.58
N HIS A 157 10.65 -12.91 -13.53
CA HIS A 157 9.87 -14.08 -13.11
C HIS A 157 8.37 -13.82 -13.07
N ASN A 158 7.93 -12.64 -13.53
CA ASN A 158 6.54 -12.25 -13.66
C ASN A 158 5.73 -12.45 -12.36
N MET A 159 6.33 -12.10 -11.21
CA MET A 159 5.74 -12.32 -9.88
C MET A 159 5.97 -11.15 -8.90
N PRO A 160 5.11 -10.97 -7.87
CA PRO A 160 5.23 -9.90 -6.88
C PRO A 160 6.46 -10.08 -5.95
N TYR A 161 6.92 -8.98 -5.35
CA TYR A 161 8.00 -8.97 -4.36
C TYR A 161 7.57 -9.65 -3.05
N CYS A 162 8.43 -10.41 -2.37
CA CYS A 162 9.79 -10.78 -2.78
C CYS A 162 9.78 -11.93 -3.79
N CYS A 163 10.52 -11.80 -4.91
CA CYS A 163 10.67 -12.92 -5.82
C CYS A 163 11.58 -13.95 -5.13
N GLN A 164 11.03 -15.13 -4.84
CA GLN A 164 11.77 -16.21 -4.18
C GLN A 164 12.94 -16.74 -5.01
N ILE A 165 12.99 -16.40 -6.30
CA ILE A 165 14.06 -16.80 -7.23
C ILE A 165 15.20 -15.78 -7.22
N CYS A 166 14.89 -14.48 -7.11
CA CYS A 166 15.88 -13.40 -7.05
C CYS A 166 16.31 -13.01 -5.62
N GLY A 167 15.58 -13.44 -4.59
CA GLY A 167 15.83 -13.14 -3.18
C GLY A 167 16.74 -14.15 -2.47
N LYS A 168 17.52 -14.93 -3.22
CA LYS A 168 18.61 -15.78 -2.73
C LYS A 168 19.95 -15.17 -3.06
#